data_AF-A0A821SMR7-F1
#
_entry.id   AF-A0A821SMR7-F1
#
_cell.length_a   1.000
_cell.length_b   1.000
_cell.length_c   1.000
_cell.angle_alpha   90.00
_cell.angle_beta   90.00
_cell.angle_gamma   90.00
#
_symmetry.space_group_name_H-M   'P 1'
#
loop_
_entity.id
_entity.type
_entity.pdbx_description
1 polymer ?
#
loop_
_entity_poly.entity_id
_entity_poly.type
_entity_poly.pdbx_seq_one_letter_code
_entity_poly.pdbx_strand_id
1 'polypeptide(L)'
;MEFANEDEPASDEDDEYDEVYNYAKVKLTFAKEESVLEWWDKWSLNYPQLSVLAKWLLGIPASSATSERIFSASGRVLEERRQNLGSDIVNDILFLRNFRNM
;
A
#
# COMPACT_ATOMS: atom_id res chain seq x y z
N MET A 1 1.66 38.75 48.16
CA MET A 1 1.06 37.41 48.08
C MET A 1 0.25 37.43 46.80
N GLU A 2 0.90 37.03 45.72
CA GLU A 2 0.43 37.20 44.35
C GLU A 2 0.03 35.80 43.89
N PHE A 3 -1.26 35.61 43.62
CA PHE A 3 -1.82 34.31 43.28
C PHE A 3 -1.38 33.97 41.86
N ALA A 4 -0.68 32.85 41.71
CA ALA A 4 -0.39 32.26 40.42
C ALA A 4 -1.71 31.87 39.75
N ASN A 5 -1.98 32.41 38.57
CA ASN A 5 -2.99 31.87 37.66
C ASN A 5 -2.36 30.61 37.03
N GLU A 6 -2.69 29.44 37.59
CA GLU A 6 -2.22 28.13 37.13
C GLU A 6 -3.18 27.43 36.16
N ASP A 7 -4.17 28.14 35.59
CA ASP A 7 -5.16 27.56 34.67
C ASP A 7 -5.31 28.40 33.39
N GLU A 8 -4.21 28.64 32.67
CA GLU A 8 -4.31 28.75 31.22
C GLU A 8 -4.02 27.35 30.65
N PRO A 9 -5.00 26.64 30.06
CA PRO A 9 -4.65 25.50 29.23
C PRO A 9 -3.78 26.07 28.11
N ALA A 10 -2.54 25.58 28.01
CA ALA A 10 -1.78 25.70 26.78
C ALA A 10 -2.70 25.16 25.68
N SER A 11 -3.29 26.06 24.89
CA SER A 11 -3.92 25.67 23.65
C SER A 11 -2.79 25.11 22.82
N ASP A 12 -2.71 23.78 22.77
CA ASP A 12 -1.94 23.04 21.80
C ASP A 12 -2.52 23.40 20.42
N GLU A 13 -2.19 24.61 19.93
CA GLU A 13 -2.47 25.07 18.57
C GLU A 13 -1.49 24.34 17.63
N ASP A 14 -1.71 23.04 17.47
CA ASP A 14 -1.27 22.26 16.31
C ASP A 14 -2.51 21.85 15.49
N ASP A 15 -3.47 22.77 15.33
CA ASP A 15 -4.64 22.63 14.45
C ASP A 15 -4.30 22.85 12.95
N GLU A 16 -3.02 23.01 12.59
CA GLU A 16 -2.61 23.45 11.24
C GLU A 16 -2.40 22.32 10.20
N TYR A 17 -2.53 21.04 10.56
CA TYR A 17 -2.28 19.95 9.58
C TYR A 17 -3.23 18.75 9.68
N ASP A 18 -4.55 18.97 9.59
CA ASP A 18 -5.46 17.88 9.26
C ASP A 18 -5.32 17.50 7.78
N GLU A 19 -4.39 16.59 7.50
CA GLU A 19 -4.17 15.98 6.17
C GLU A 19 -5.47 15.41 5.59
N VAL A 20 -6.33 14.82 6.43
CA VAL A 20 -7.59 14.18 6.01
C VAL A 20 -8.58 15.23 5.54
N TYR A 21 -8.73 16.31 6.30
CA TYR A 21 -9.60 17.41 5.92
C TYR A 21 -9.13 18.11 4.64
N ASN A 22 -7.81 18.28 4.49
CA ASN A 22 -7.23 18.85 3.29
C ASN A 22 -7.43 17.94 2.07
N TYR A 23 -7.19 16.64 2.20
CA TYR A 23 -7.44 15.66 1.13
C TYR A 23 -8.91 15.60 0.74
N ALA A 24 -9.84 15.62 1.71
CA ALA A 24 -11.28 15.55 1.45
C ALA A 24 -11.80 16.74 0.63
N LYS A 25 -11.11 17.88 0.66
CA LYS A 25 -11.44 19.08 -0.14
C LYS A 25 -10.79 19.10 -1.51
N VAL A 26 -9.76 18.29 -1.74
CA VAL A 26 -9.06 18.28 -3.03
C VAL A 26 -9.98 17.75 -4.12
N LYS A 27 -10.05 18.50 -5.21
CA LYS A 27 -10.63 17.99 -6.45
C LYS A 27 -9.62 17.07 -7.12
N LEU A 28 -9.81 15.77 -6.98
CA LEU A 28 -8.97 14.76 -7.62
C LEU A 28 -9.11 14.87 -9.15
N THR A 29 -8.09 15.42 -9.81
CA THR A 29 -7.98 15.41 -11.27
C THR A 29 -6.98 14.33 -11.66
N PHE A 30 -7.49 13.15 -12.04
CA PHE A 30 -6.67 12.11 -12.63
C PHE A 30 -6.51 12.40 -14.12
N ALA A 31 -5.27 12.42 -14.61
CA ALA A 31 -5.05 12.23 -16.04
C ALA A 31 -5.49 10.80 -16.41
N LYS A 32 -6.09 10.62 -17.59
CA LYS A 32 -6.66 9.32 -18.02
C LYS A 32 -5.64 8.16 -18.01
N GLU A 33 -4.36 8.48 -18.01
CA GLU A 33 -3.23 7.54 -18.06
C GLU A 33 -2.45 7.45 -16.74
N GLU A 34 -2.78 8.27 -15.74
CA GLU A 34 -2.08 8.30 -14.46
C GLU A 34 -2.65 7.26 -13.50
N SER A 35 -1.77 6.45 -12.90
CA SER A 35 -2.20 5.50 -11.88
C SER A 35 -2.46 6.22 -10.55
N VAL A 36 -3.40 5.71 -9.76
CA VAL A 36 -3.70 6.28 -8.43
C VAL A 36 -2.47 6.23 -7.51
N LEU A 37 -1.60 5.24 -7.68
CA LEU A 37 -0.34 5.14 -6.93
C LEU A 37 0.67 6.23 -7.32
N GLU A 38 0.76 6.58 -8.60
CA GLU A 38 1.60 7.69 -9.07
C GLU A 38 1.09 9.04 -8.55
N TRP A 39 -0.23 9.21 -8.44
CA TRP A 39 -0.81 10.39 -7.81
C TRP A 39 -0.39 10.51 -6.35
N TRP A 40 -0.53 9.43 -5.57
CA TRP A 40 -0.09 9.42 -4.16
C TRP A 40 1.41 9.62 -3.98
N ASP A 41 2.21 9.21 -4.96
CA ASP A 41 3.66 9.46 -4.95
C ASP A 41 3.98 10.94 -5.16
N LYS A 42 3.32 11.59 -6.12
CA LYS A 42 3.46 13.04 -6.38
C LYS A 42 3.04 13.89 -5.20
N TRP A 43 1.98 13.50 -4.50
CA TRP A 43 1.42 14.24 -3.36
C TRP A 43 1.98 13.80 -1.99
N SER A 44 2.98 12.90 -1.98
CA SER A 44 3.55 12.36 -0.73
C SER A 44 4.14 13.41 0.20
N LEU A 45 4.66 14.52 -0.34
CA LEU A 45 5.17 15.63 0.46
C LEU A 45 4.06 16.46 1.11
N ASN A 46 2.88 16.54 0.47
CA ASN A 46 1.72 17.26 0.98
C ASN A 46 0.88 16.41 1.95
N TYR A 47 0.96 15.09 1.78
CA TYR A 47 0.20 14.10 2.54
C TYR A 47 1.13 12.97 3.03
N PRO A 48 2.11 13.26 3.91
CA PRO A 48 3.10 12.27 4.31
C PRO A 48 2.48 11.06 5.01
N GLN A 49 1.44 11.24 5.82
CA GLN A 49 0.79 10.12 6.50
C GLN A 49 -0.24 9.40 5.62
N LEU A 50 -1.08 10.17 4.92
CA LEU A 50 -2.09 9.59 4.04
C LEU A 50 -1.49 8.86 2.83
N SER A 51 -0.36 9.34 2.28
CA SER A 51 0.28 8.66 1.15
C SER A 51 0.83 7.29 1.52
N VAL A 52 1.36 7.13 2.74
CA VAL A 52 1.79 5.83 3.28
C VAL A 52 0.60 4.89 3.44
N LEU A 53 -0.48 5.38 4.06
CA LEU A 53 -1.71 4.60 4.23
C LEU A 53 -2.32 4.19 2.89
N ALA A 54 -2.36 5.11 1.94
CA ALA A 54 -2.91 4.87 0.61
C ALA A 54 -2.08 3.85 -0.17
N LYS A 55 -0.75 3.93 -0.13
CA LYS A 55 0.14 2.93 -0.73
C LYS A 55 -0.12 1.53 -0.14
N TRP A 56 -0.29 1.45 1.18
CA TRP A 56 -0.60 0.19 1.85
C TRP A 56 -1.97 -0.36 1.44
N LEU A 57 -3.02 0.48 1.45
CA LEU A 57 -4.38 0.07 1.11
C LEU A 57 -4.52 -0.33 -0.37
N LEU A 58 -3.94 0.46 -1.28
CA LEU A 58 -4.01 0.22 -2.72
C LEU A 58 -3.06 -0.91 -3.18
N GLY A 59 -2.06 -1.25 -2.36
CA GLY A 59 -1.19 -2.40 -2.59
C GLY A 59 -1.87 -3.75 -2.33
N ILE A 60 -3.02 -3.76 -1.64
CA ILE A 60 -3.78 -4.98 -1.39
C ILE A 60 -4.53 -5.36 -2.68
N PRO A 61 -4.24 -6.53 -3.28
CA PRO A 61 -4.98 -6.97 -4.45
C PRO A 61 -6.45 -7.21 -4.07
N ALA A 62 -7.37 -6.66 -4.87
CA ALA A 62 -8.82 -6.79 -4.63
C ALA A 62 -9.35 -8.23 -4.78
N SER A 63 -8.53 -9.16 -5.28
CA SER A 63 -8.92 -10.56 -5.52
C SER A 63 -7.72 -11.50 -5.40
N SER A 64 -8.00 -12.74 -4.98
CA SER A 64 -7.08 -13.88 -5.06
C SER A 64 -6.76 -14.31 -6.50
N ALA A 65 -7.41 -13.74 -7.52
CA ALA A 65 -7.22 -14.11 -8.93
C ALA A 65 -5.75 -14.03 -9.38
N THR A 66 -4.95 -13.11 -8.85
CA THR A 66 -3.51 -13.02 -9.16
C THR A 66 -2.74 -14.22 -8.59
N SER A 67 -2.98 -14.58 -7.32
CA SER A 67 -2.39 -15.78 -6.72
C SER A 67 -2.88 -17.07 -7.38
N GLU A 68 -4.15 -17.14 -7.77
CA GLU A 68 -4.73 -18.28 -8.49
C GLU A 68 -4.16 -18.43 -9.89
N ARG A 69 -3.91 -17.33 -10.62
CA ARG A 69 -3.23 -17.37 -11.92
C ARG A 69 -1.81 -17.89 -11.79
N ILE A 70 -1.07 -17.43 -10.78
CA ILE A 70 0.29 -17.91 -10.51
C ILE A 70 0.26 -19.40 -10.14
N PHE A 71 -0.67 -19.80 -9.29
CA PHE A 71 -0.82 -21.19 -8.87
C PHE A 71 -1.28 -22.09 -10.01
N SER A 72 -2.17 -21.63 -10.88
CA SER A 72 -2.64 -22.40 -12.04
C SER A 72 -1.55 -22.54 -13.10
N ALA A 73 -0.84 -21.45 -13.42
CA ALA A 73 0.27 -21.47 -14.37
C ALA A 73 1.44 -22.33 -13.87
N SER A 74 1.72 -22.26 -12.57
CA SER A 74 2.78 -23.06 -11.97
C SER A 74 2.34 -24.50 -11.73
N GLY A 75 1.07 -24.73 -11.40
CA GLY A 75 0.46 -26.05 -11.28
C GLY A 75 0.63 -26.83 -12.57
N ARG A 76 0.33 -26.23 -13.73
CA ARG A 76 0.54 -26.87 -15.05
C ARG A 76 2.01 -27.21 -15.32
N VAL A 77 2.93 -26.28 -15.03
CA VAL A 77 4.38 -26.47 -15.27
C VAL A 77 4.99 -27.48 -14.29
N LEU A 78 4.50 -27.52 -13.06
CA LEU A 78 4.94 -28.45 -12.04
C LEU A 78 4.33 -29.83 -12.26
N GLU A 79 3.06 -29.93 -12.64
CA GLU A 79 2.36 -31.20 -12.92
C GLU A 79 3.01 -31.94 -14.10
N GLU A 80 3.42 -31.23 -15.16
CA GLU A 80 4.16 -31.82 -16.28
C GLU A 80 5.58 -32.30 -15.89
N ARG A 81 6.17 -31.74 -14.84
CA ARG A 81 7.54 -32.04 -14.36
C ARG A 81 7.58 -32.92 -13.09
N ARG A 82 6.45 -33.16 -12.43
CA ARG A 82 6.31 -33.85 -11.13
C ARG A 82 6.05 -35.34 -11.29
N GLN A 83 7.08 -36.08 -11.67
CA GLN A 83 7.15 -37.48 -11.22
C GLN A 83 7.92 -37.65 -9.90
N ASN A 84 8.62 -36.62 -9.37
CA ASN A 84 9.37 -36.80 -8.11
C ASN A 84 9.87 -35.52 -7.36
N LEU A 85 9.15 -34.39 -7.41
CA LEU A 85 9.60 -33.15 -6.74
C LEU A 85 8.92 -32.96 -5.38
N GLY A 86 9.72 -32.77 -4.33
CA GLY A 86 9.24 -32.45 -2.97
C GLY A 86 8.64 -31.05 -2.87
N SER A 87 7.86 -30.81 -1.80
CA SER A 87 7.16 -29.54 -1.54
C SER A 87 8.08 -28.33 -1.44
N ASP A 88 9.29 -28.52 -0.92
CA ASP A 88 10.20 -27.41 -0.65
C ASP A 88 10.78 -26.85 -1.95
N ILE A 89 11.22 -27.73 -2.85
CA ILE A 89 11.72 -27.37 -4.19
C ILE A 89 10.63 -26.68 -5.01
N VAL A 90 9.37 -27.08 -4.83
CA VAL A 90 8.23 -26.42 -5.47
C VAL A 90 8.10 -24.98 -5.00
N ASN A 91 8.20 -24.72 -3.69
CA ASN A 91 8.14 -23.37 -3.14
C ASN A 91 9.29 -22.51 -3.67
N ASP A 92 10.50 -23.06 -3.74
CA ASP A 92 11.66 -22.34 -4.28
C ASP A 92 11.46 -21.98 -5.76
N ILE A 93 10.93 -22.90 -6.57
CA ILE A 93 10.62 -22.65 -7.98
C ILE A 93 9.53 -21.59 -8.13
N LEU A 94 8.47 -21.67 -7.31
CA LEU A 94 7.39 -20.68 -7.29
C LEU A 94 7.91 -19.29 -6.93
N PHE A 95 8.74 -19.20 -5.89
CA PHE A 95 9.40 -17.98 -5.48
C PHE A 95 10.23 -17.42 -6.63
N LEU A 96 11.23 -18.17 -7.13
CA LEU A 96 12.11 -17.70 -8.21
C LEU A 96 11.35 -17.28 -9.47
N ARG A 97 10.28 -17.99 -9.82
CA ARG A 97 9.44 -17.66 -10.97
C ARG A 97 8.65 -16.36 -10.75
N ASN A 98 8.17 -16.12 -9.54
CA ASN A 98 7.47 -14.88 -9.19
C ASN A 98 8.42 -13.68 -9.22
N PHE A 99 9.59 -13.80 -8.61
CA PHE A 99 10.61 -12.75 -8.60
C PHE A 99 11.11 -12.37 -10.00
N ARG A 100 11.06 -13.29 -10.96
CA ARG A 100 11.44 -13.01 -12.36
C ARG A 100 10.33 -12.30 -13.16
N ASN A 101 9.08 -12.38 -12.70
CA ASN A 101 7.92 -11.83 -13.42
C ASN A 101 7.39 -10.52 -12.79
N MET A 102 7.93 -10.12 -11.64
CA MET A 102 7.85 -8.74 -11.12
C MET A 102 8.90 -7.88 -11.79
#